data_AF-A0A1D2NCV6-F1
#
_entry.id   AF-A0A1D2NCV6-F1
#
_cell.length_a   1.000
_cell.length_b   1.000
_cell.length_c   1.000
_cell.angle_alpha   90.00
_cell.angle_beta   90.00
_cell.angle_gamma   90.00
#
_symmetry.space_group_name_H-M   'P 1'
#
loop_
_entity.id
_entity.type
_entity.pdbx_description
1 polymer ?
#
loop_
_entity_poly.entity_id
_entity_poly.type
_entity_poly.pdbx_seq_one_letter_code
_entity_poly.pdbx_strand_id
1 'polypeptide(L)'
;MWRSSVVFLALFSFHLSYHEAEALDKECLTAMSKMMDKQKALIVPCIEKLGLQTGQEKKEKALCVMKCVMIEGKMLGADGNVDMDLAQKLLDDLPDALKEKAGDVIQECGHHAAAFDPSEASCESYREFISCMLDVSLKNEYTLKIVCERVIIN
;
A
#
# COMPACT_ATOMS: atom_id res chain seq x y z
N MET A 1 25.43 -34.75 -34.03
CA MET A 1 24.07 -34.85 -33.45
C MET A 1 23.90 -34.16 -32.08
N TRP A 2 24.79 -33.23 -31.66
CA TRP A 2 24.71 -32.58 -30.33
C TRP A 2 24.27 -31.11 -30.33
N ARG A 3 24.18 -30.47 -31.49
CA ARG A 3 23.86 -29.03 -31.59
C ARG A 3 22.37 -28.73 -31.39
N SER A 4 21.48 -29.67 -31.70
CA SER A 4 20.04 -29.46 -31.57
C SER A 4 19.59 -29.47 -30.10
N SER A 5 20.20 -30.28 -29.24
CA SER A 5 19.78 -30.43 -27.84
C SER A 5 20.00 -29.18 -26.98
N VAL A 6 21.03 -28.37 -27.28
CA VAL A 6 21.33 -27.13 -26.53
C VAL A 6 20.33 -26.03 -26.85
N VAL A 7 19.88 -25.96 -28.11
CA VAL A 7 18.86 -24.98 -28.54
C VAL A 7 17.51 -25.29 -27.91
N PHE A 8 17.13 -26.56 -27.82
CA PHE A 8 15.89 -26.97 -27.15
C PHE A 8 15.91 -26.68 -25.65
N LEU A 9 17.04 -26.93 -24.96
CA LEU A 9 17.18 -26.60 -23.54
C LEU A 9 17.12 -25.09 -23.29
N ALA A 10 17.78 -24.28 -24.13
CA ALA A 10 17.73 -22.83 -24.02
C ALA A 10 16.31 -22.26 -24.25
N LEU A 11 15.58 -22.78 -25.24
CA LEU A 11 14.20 -22.37 -25.50
C LEU A 11 13.25 -22.81 -24.39
N PHE A 12 13.47 -24.00 -23.81
CA PHE A 12 12.68 -24.51 -22.68
C PHE A 12 12.92 -23.68 -21.41
N SER A 13 14.17 -23.33 -21.10
CA SER A 13 14.51 -22.42 -20.01
C SER A 13 13.87 -21.05 -20.22
N PHE A 14 13.91 -20.51 -21.45
CA PHE A 14 13.29 -19.22 -21.76
C PHE A 14 11.75 -19.26 -21.62
N HIS A 15 11.11 -20.37 -22.02
CA HIS A 15 9.66 -20.56 -21.81
C HIS A 15 9.30 -20.70 -20.33
N LEU A 16 10.11 -21.40 -19.54
CA LEU A 16 9.87 -21.58 -18.11
C LEU A 16 9.97 -20.24 -17.37
N SER A 17 11.02 -19.45 -17.65
CA SER A 17 11.18 -18.10 -17.10
C SER A 17 10.07 -17.13 -17.55
N TYR A 18 9.60 -17.23 -18.80
CA TYR A 18 8.48 -16.42 -19.28
C TYR A 18 7.16 -16.76 -18.55
N HIS A 19 6.90 -18.05 -18.33
CA HIS A 19 5.67 -18.51 -17.69
C HIS A 19 5.67 -18.21 -16.17
N GLU A 20 6.82 -18.21 -15.52
CA GLU A 20 6.99 -17.76 -14.14
C GLU A 20 6.80 -16.23 -14.03
N ALA A 21 7.34 -15.44 -14.96
CA ALA A 21 7.15 -13.99 -15.00
C ALA A 21 5.67 -13.60 -15.22
N GLU A 22 4.95 -14.31 -16.10
CA GLU A 22 3.51 -14.05 -16.35
C GLU A 22 2.63 -14.46 -15.16
N ALA A 23 2.98 -15.55 -14.46
CA ALA A 23 2.27 -15.98 -13.26
C ALA A 23 2.44 -14.95 -12.12
N LEU A 24 3.64 -14.42 -11.94
CA LEU A 24 3.93 -13.42 -10.93
C LEU A 24 3.23 -12.08 -11.20
N ASP A 25 3.11 -11.65 -12.47
CA ASP A 25 2.40 -10.43 -12.83
C ASP A 25 0.91 -10.52 -12.47
N LYS A 26 0.29 -11.69 -12.73
CA LYS A 26 -1.11 -11.96 -12.32
C LYS A 26 -1.27 -11.99 -10.81
N GLU A 27 -0.32 -12.55 -10.07
CA GLU A 27 -0.32 -12.57 -8.62
C GLU A 27 -0.13 -11.17 -8.03
N CYS A 28 0.78 -10.35 -8.57
CA CYS A 28 0.98 -8.94 -8.18
C CYS A 28 -0.31 -8.13 -8.41
N LEU A 29 -0.90 -8.18 -9.61
CA LEU A 29 -2.13 -7.48 -9.93
C LEU A 29 -3.30 -7.92 -9.04
N THR A 30 -3.39 -9.21 -8.75
CA THR A 30 -4.41 -9.76 -7.83
C THR A 30 -4.22 -9.25 -6.41
N ALA A 31 -2.97 -9.21 -5.91
CA ALA A 31 -2.65 -8.68 -4.59
C ALA A 31 -2.97 -7.19 -4.48
N MET A 32 -2.61 -6.39 -5.50
CA MET A 32 -2.94 -4.96 -5.54
C MET A 32 -4.45 -4.73 -5.59
N SER A 33 -5.20 -5.48 -6.40
CA SER A 33 -6.66 -5.39 -6.45
C SER A 33 -7.28 -5.68 -5.09
N LYS A 34 -6.85 -6.76 -4.42
CA LYS A 34 -7.33 -7.10 -3.07
C LYS A 34 -7.01 -6.02 -2.05
N MET A 35 -5.81 -5.42 -2.11
CA MET A 35 -5.44 -4.30 -1.25
C MET A 35 -6.35 -3.08 -1.49
N MET A 36 -6.59 -2.72 -2.75
CA MET A 36 -7.48 -1.60 -3.10
C MET A 36 -8.91 -1.86 -2.61
N ASP A 37 -9.41 -3.09 -2.71
CA ASP A 37 -10.74 -3.44 -2.23
C ASP A 37 -10.84 -3.31 -0.71
N LYS A 38 -9.80 -3.71 0.04
CA LYS A 38 -9.73 -3.47 1.49
C LYS A 38 -9.67 -1.99 1.84
N GLN A 39 -8.87 -1.20 1.13
CA GLN A 39 -8.80 0.25 1.34
C GLN A 39 -10.15 0.92 1.06
N LYS A 40 -10.83 0.54 -0.03
CA LYS A 40 -12.17 1.02 -0.35
C LYS A 40 -13.18 0.67 0.74
N ALA A 41 -13.12 -0.53 1.30
CA ALA A 41 -14.02 -0.97 2.37
C ALA A 41 -13.90 -0.09 3.64
N LEU A 42 -12.75 0.55 3.86
CA LEU A 42 -12.56 1.52 4.95
C LEU A 42 -12.89 2.96 4.53
N ILE A 43 -12.51 3.36 3.32
CA ILE A 43 -12.67 4.73 2.82
C ILE A 43 -14.13 5.08 2.52
N VAL A 44 -14.88 4.17 1.88
CA VAL A 44 -16.25 4.44 1.42
C VAL A 44 -17.18 4.79 2.59
N PRO A 45 -17.23 4.01 3.70
CA PRO A 45 -18.04 4.37 4.86
C PRO A 45 -17.67 5.72 5.46
N CYS A 46 -16.40 6.11 5.42
CA CYS A 46 -15.94 7.41 5.91
C CYS A 46 -16.39 8.57 5.03
N ILE A 47 -16.34 8.42 3.71
CA ILE A 47 -16.89 9.39 2.75
C ILE A 47 -18.39 9.58 2.99
N GLU A 48 -19.13 8.48 3.18
CA GLU A 48 -20.57 8.51 3.45
C GLU A 48 -20.90 9.15 4.80
N LYS A 49 -20.18 8.79 5.88
CA LYS A 49 -20.33 9.40 7.21
C LYS A 49 -20.07 10.90 7.22
N LEU A 50 -19.12 11.36 6.41
CA LEU A 50 -18.78 12.78 6.24
C LEU A 50 -19.70 13.50 5.24
N GLY A 51 -20.62 12.78 4.58
CA GLY A 51 -21.57 13.36 3.63
C GLY A 51 -20.94 13.93 2.35
N LEU A 52 -19.75 13.44 1.95
CA LEU A 52 -18.99 14.00 0.83
C LEU A 52 -19.48 13.43 -0.50
N GLN A 53 -20.03 14.27 -1.37
CA GLN A 53 -20.66 13.82 -2.63
C GLN A 53 -19.77 14.08 -3.84
N THR A 54 -19.08 15.22 -3.86
CA THR A 54 -18.29 15.67 -5.01
C THR A 54 -16.81 15.28 -4.88
N GLY A 55 -16.11 15.23 -6.01
CA GLY A 55 -14.65 15.03 -6.01
C GLY A 55 -13.88 16.16 -5.31
N GLN A 56 -14.39 17.39 -5.40
CA GLN A 56 -13.79 18.55 -4.75
C GLN A 56 -13.88 18.46 -3.22
N GLU A 57 -15.06 18.13 -2.68
CA GLU A 57 -15.25 17.93 -1.23
C GLU A 57 -14.35 16.83 -0.68
N LYS A 58 -14.23 15.71 -1.42
CA LYS A 58 -13.34 14.60 -1.05
C LYS A 58 -11.88 15.04 -0.98
N LYS A 59 -11.44 15.93 -1.88
CA LYS A 59 -10.08 16.48 -1.88
C LYS A 59 -9.86 17.44 -0.71
N GLU A 60 -10.80 18.36 -0.48
CA GLU A 60 -10.72 19.34 0.61
C GLU A 60 -10.79 18.70 2.00
N LYS A 61 -11.50 17.57 2.13
CA LYS A 61 -11.66 16.82 3.37
C LYS A 61 -10.85 15.53 3.42
N ALA A 62 -9.84 15.39 2.55
CA ALA A 62 -9.01 14.18 2.48
C ALA A 62 -8.38 13.82 3.85
N LEU A 63 -7.90 14.81 4.60
CA LEU A 63 -7.36 14.61 5.95
C LEU A 63 -8.40 14.04 6.92
N CYS A 64 -9.65 14.52 6.85
CA CYS A 64 -10.74 14.02 7.69
C CYS A 64 -11.21 12.61 7.28
N VAL A 65 -11.19 12.29 5.99
CA VAL A 65 -11.45 10.93 5.52
C VAL A 65 -10.39 9.98 6.08
N MET A 66 -9.11 10.36 6.02
CA MET A 66 -8.02 9.56 6.56
C MET A 66 -8.10 9.38 8.08
N LYS A 67 -8.39 10.46 8.82
CA LYS A 67 -8.70 10.38 10.26
C LYS A 67 -9.79 9.34 10.54
N CYS A 68 -10.90 9.41 9.83
CA CYS A 68 -11.99 8.44 9.97
C CYS A 68 -11.50 7.00 9.68
N VAL A 69 -10.74 6.78 8.61
CA VAL A 69 -10.19 5.47 8.26
C VAL A 69 -9.30 4.91 9.37
N MET A 70 -8.43 5.75 9.97
CA MET A 70 -7.55 5.31 11.05
C MET A 70 -8.33 4.95 12.32
N ILE A 71 -9.39 5.69 12.64
CA ILE A 71 -10.28 5.40 13.78
C ILE A 71 -11.07 4.10 13.54
N GLU A 72 -11.73 3.98 12.38
CA GLU A 72 -12.57 2.81 12.05
C GLU A 72 -11.73 1.55 11.86
N GLY A 73 -10.54 1.69 11.27
CA GLY A 73 -9.56 0.63 11.13
C GLY A 73 -8.86 0.27 12.44
N LYS A 74 -9.16 0.96 13.56
CA LYS A 74 -8.51 0.79 14.86
C LYS A 74 -6.98 0.88 14.79
N MET A 75 -6.48 1.69 13.86
CA MET A 75 -5.05 1.88 13.62
C MET A 75 -4.43 2.83 14.64
N LEU A 76 -5.25 3.45 15.49
CA LEU A 76 -4.81 4.30 16.59
C LEU A 76 -4.95 3.55 17.92
N GLY A 77 -3.88 3.51 18.69
CA GLY A 77 -3.87 3.12 20.09
C GLY A 77 -4.68 4.08 20.96
N ALA A 78 -4.89 3.71 22.21
CA ALA A 78 -5.66 4.53 23.17
C ALA A 78 -5.00 5.90 23.47
N ASP A 79 -3.72 6.03 23.17
CA ASP A 79 -2.91 7.24 23.29
C ASP A 79 -2.89 8.10 22.01
N GLY A 80 -3.60 7.66 20.96
CA GLY A 80 -3.63 8.34 19.66
C GLY A 80 -2.44 8.01 18.75
N ASN A 81 -1.47 7.20 19.20
CA ASN A 81 -0.36 6.75 18.36
C ASN A 81 -0.80 5.65 17.40
N VAL A 82 -0.07 5.45 16.29
CA VAL A 82 -0.35 4.31 15.41
C VAL A 82 -0.04 3.00 16.14
N ASP A 83 -1.02 2.10 16.20
CA ASP A 83 -0.80 0.72 16.63
C ASP A 83 -0.05 -0.02 15.53
N MET A 84 1.27 -0.18 15.71
CA MET A 84 2.17 -0.78 14.73
C MET A 84 1.83 -2.26 14.49
N ASP A 85 1.36 -2.99 15.51
CA ASP A 85 0.98 -4.39 15.36
C ASP A 85 -0.28 -4.53 14.48
N LEU A 86 -1.21 -3.59 14.63
CA LEU A 86 -2.43 -3.56 13.84
C LEU A 86 -2.19 -3.03 12.41
N ALA A 87 -1.28 -2.07 12.27
CA ALA A 87 -0.78 -1.65 10.96
C ALA A 87 -0.10 -2.81 10.22
N GLN A 88 0.71 -3.62 10.91
CA GLN A 88 1.35 -4.80 10.33
C GLN A 88 0.32 -5.85 9.87
N LYS A 89 -0.75 -6.07 10.64
CA LYS A 89 -1.85 -6.98 10.25
C LYS A 89 -2.56 -6.58 8.97
N LEU A 90 -2.65 -5.29 8.68
CA LEU A 90 -3.22 -4.82 7.40
C LEU A 90 -2.34 -5.18 6.20
N LEU A 91 -1.05 -5.42 6.45
CA LEU A 91 -0.08 -5.82 5.46
C LEU A 91 0.04 -7.34 5.33
N ASP A 92 -0.60 -8.15 6.19
CA ASP A 92 -0.40 -9.61 6.22
C ASP A 92 -0.70 -10.32 4.89
N ASP A 93 -1.65 -9.79 4.13
CA ASP A 93 -2.05 -10.34 2.82
C ASP A 93 -1.21 -9.82 1.65
N LEU A 94 -0.22 -8.96 1.92
CA LEU A 94 0.70 -8.45 0.90
C LEU A 94 1.89 -9.41 0.69
N PRO A 95 2.49 -9.44 -0.50
CA PRO A 95 3.80 -10.07 -0.69
C PRO A 95 4.85 -9.47 0.26
N ASP A 96 5.80 -10.27 0.73
CA ASP A 96 6.80 -9.85 1.72
C ASP A 96 7.59 -8.60 1.28
N ALA A 97 7.89 -8.48 -0.02
CA ALA A 97 8.54 -7.29 -0.58
C ALA A 97 7.74 -5.99 -0.38
N LEU A 98 6.39 -6.08 -0.41
CA LEU A 98 5.53 -4.93 -0.13
C LEU A 98 5.35 -4.71 1.38
N LYS A 99 5.37 -5.77 2.20
CA LYS A 99 5.33 -5.64 3.67
C LYS A 99 6.54 -4.89 4.20
N GLU A 100 7.74 -5.22 3.73
CA GLU A 100 8.98 -4.55 4.12
C GLU A 100 8.90 -3.04 3.78
N LYS A 101 8.50 -2.71 2.55
CA LYS A 101 8.38 -1.31 2.11
C LYS A 101 7.31 -0.53 2.86
N ALA A 102 6.17 -1.15 3.15
CA ALA A 102 5.15 -0.54 3.97
C ALA A 102 5.62 -0.36 5.42
N GLY A 103 6.40 -1.32 5.95
CA GLY A 103 7.09 -1.19 7.23
C GLY A 103 8.03 0.01 7.28
N ASP A 104 8.86 0.21 6.24
CA ASP A 104 9.74 1.37 6.12
C ASP A 104 8.95 2.69 6.19
N VAL A 105 7.84 2.79 5.45
CA VAL A 105 6.96 3.99 5.46
C VAL A 105 6.38 4.24 6.85
N ILE A 106 5.85 3.20 7.49
CA ILE A 106 5.22 3.32 8.82
C ILE A 106 6.29 3.69 9.87
N GLN A 107 7.48 3.12 9.79
CA GLN A 107 8.58 3.45 10.69
C GLN A 107 9.08 4.89 10.49
N GLU A 108 9.22 5.33 9.24
CA GLU A 108 9.68 6.69 8.92
C GLU A 108 8.64 7.73 9.33
N CYS A 109 7.36 7.51 9.04
CA CYS A 109 6.31 8.50 9.27
C CYS A 109 5.58 8.37 10.61
N GLY A 110 5.69 7.22 11.28
CA GLY A 110 4.93 6.90 12.49
C GLY A 110 5.13 7.88 13.64
N HIS A 111 6.28 8.55 13.71
CA HIS A 111 6.54 9.56 14.72
C HIS A 111 5.62 10.79 14.63
N HIS A 112 5.07 11.10 13.45
CA HIS A 112 4.07 12.16 13.28
C HIS A 112 2.72 11.82 13.92
N ALA A 113 2.46 10.54 14.21
CA ALA A 113 1.22 10.12 14.85
C ALA A 113 1.07 10.62 16.30
N ALA A 114 2.17 10.94 16.97
CA ALA A 114 2.14 11.53 18.31
C ALA A 114 1.45 12.90 18.35
N ALA A 115 1.30 13.57 17.20
CA ALA A 115 0.59 14.84 17.09
C ALA A 115 -0.92 14.67 16.89
N PHE A 116 -1.44 13.44 16.74
CA PHE A 116 -2.84 13.22 16.41
C PHE A 116 -3.78 13.67 17.53
N ASP A 117 -4.76 14.49 17.15
CA ASP A 117 -5.90 14.81 18.00
C ASP A 117 -7.18 14.18 17.41
N PRO A 118 -7.65 13.06 17.99
CA PRO A 118 -8.91 12.42 17.59
C PRO A 118 -10.13 13.32 17.79
N SER A 119 -10.05 14.35 18.62
CA SER A 119 -11.14 15.29 18.88
C SER A 119 -11.13 16.53 17.98
N GLU A 120 -10.03 16.80 17.27
CA GLU A 120 -9.88 17.98 16.42
C GLU A 120 -10.88 17.97 15.25
N ALA A 121 -11.63 19.07 15.07
CA ALA A 121 -12.62 19.19 14.01
C ALA A 121 -12.02 19.45 12.61
N SER A 122 -10.86 20.12 12.54
CA SER A 122 -10.21 20.46 11.26
C SER A 122 -9.36 19.35 10.66
N CYS A 123 -9.02 18.32 11.45
CA CYS A 123 -8.19 17.19 11.03
C CYS A 123 -6.77 17.60 10.56
N GLU A 124 -6.30 18.80 10.94
CA GLU A 124 -5.01 19.33 10.52
C GLU A 124 -3.85 18.61 11.19
N SER A 125 -4.06 18.03 12.38
CA SER A 125 -3.07 17.22 13.07
C SER A 125 -2.60 16.00 12.26
N TYR A 126 -3.36 15.59 11.24
CA TYR A 126 -3.05 14.45 10.37
C TYR A 126 -2.22 14.85 9.14
N ARG A 127 -2.06 16.16 8.88
CA ARG A 127 -1.39 16.67 7.67
C ARG A 127 0.04 16.17 7.55
N GLU A 128 0.85 16.33 8.60
CA GLU A 128 2.27 15.97 8.57
C GLU A 128 2.46 14.47 8.34
N PHE A 129 1.68 13.64 9.03
CA PHE A 129 1.71 12.20 8.83
C PHE A 129 1.33 11.80 7.40
N ILE A 130 0.24 12.36 6.86
CA ILE A 130 -0.24 12.04 5.51
C ILE A 130 0.75 12.55 4.45
N SER A 131 1.30 13.75 4.64
CA SER A 131 2.32 14.30 3.75
C SER A 131 3.56 13.41 3.74
N CYS A 132 4.05 13.00 4.92
CA CYS A 132 5.16 12.06 5.02
C CYS A 132 4.85 10.74 4.32
N MET A 133 3.68 10.13 4.60
CA MET A 133 3.32 8.86 3.97
C MET A 133 3.26 8.98 2.45
N LEU A 134 2.73 10.07 1.91
CA LEU A 134 2.71 10.33 0.46
C LEU A 134 4.13 10.54 -0.07
N ASP A 135 4.95 11.36 0.56
CA ASP A 135 6.31 11.64 0.10
C ASP A 135 7.19 10.38 0.11
N VAL A 136 7.13 9.59 1.18
CA VAL A 136 7.87 8.32 1.27
C VAL A 136 7.28 7.30 0.30
N SER A 137 5.96 7.24 0.16
CA SER A 137 5.32 6.36 -0.83
C SER A 137 5.70 6.73 -2.25
N LEU A 138 5.77 8.02 -2.62
CA LEU A 138 6.19 8.50 -3.95
C LEU A 138 7.68 8.23 -4.20
N LYS A 139 8.55 8.44 -3.21
CA LYS A 139 9.96 8.03 -3.26
C LYS A 139 10.07 6.51 -3.47
N ASN A 140 9.20 5.75 -2.81
CA ASN A 140 9.09 4.30 -2.93
C ASN A 140 8.27 3.84 -4.15
N GLU A 141 7.55 4.72 -4.86
CA GLU A 141 6.69 4.37 -6.01
C GLU A 141 7.55 4.04 -7.23
N TYR A 142 8.74 4.65 -7.32
CA TYR A 142 9.81 4.13 -8.18
C TYR A 142 10.12 2.67 -7.86
N THR A 143 9.99 2.24 -6.61
CA THR A 143 10.23 0.86 -6.16
C THR A 143 9.03 -0.06 -6.40
N LEU A 144 7.78 0.40 -6.32
CA LEU A 144 6.60 -0.46 -6.53
C LEU A 144 6.40 -0.82 -8.01
N LYS A 145 6.61 0.15 -8.90
CA LYS A 145 6.69 -0.11 -10.34
C LYS A 145 7.87 -1.04 -10.66
N ILE A 146 9.01 -0.83 -10.00
CA ILE A 146 10.18 -1.70 -10.04
C ILE A 146 9.95 -3.06 -9.36
N VAL A 147 9.07 -3.24 -8.38
CA VAL A 147 8.88 -4.54 -7.69
C VAL A 147 8.07 -5.47 -8.58
N CYS A 148 7.11 -4.96 -9.35
CA CYS A 148 6.46 -5.77 -10.39
C CYS A 148 7.25 -5.75 -11.72
N GLU A 149 8.15 -4.78 -11.99
CA GLU A 149 9.02 -4.77 -13.17
C GLU A 149 10.42 -5.44 -13.02
N ARG A 150 11.03 -5.58 -11.82
CA ARG A 150 12.38 -6.16 -11.62
C ARG A 150 12.38 -7.67 -11.40
N VAL A 151 11.24 -8.28 -11.08
CA VAL A 151 11.16 -9.75 -11.17
C VAL A 151 11.07 -10.22 -12.62
N ILE A 152 10.98 -9.29 -13.59
CA ILE A 152 11.09 -9.55 -15.03
C ILE A 152 12.57 -9.77 -15.46
N ILE A 153 13.56 -9.47 -14.61
CA ILE A 153 15.00 -9.49 -15.00
C ILE A 153 15.88 -10.41 -14.14
N ASN A 154 15.31 -11.31 -13.33
CA ASN A 154 16.09 -12.39 -12.70
C ASN A 154 15.42 -13.75 -12.93
#